data_AF-A0A3D3TQP3-F1
#
_entry.id   AF-A0A3D3TQP3-F1
#
_cell.length_a   1.000
_cell.length_b   1.000
_cell.length_c   1.000
_cell.angle_alpha   90.00
_cell.angle_beta   90.00
_cell.angle_gamma   90.00
#
_symmetry.space_group_name_H-M   'P 1'
#
loop_
_entity.id
_entity.type
_entity.pdbx_description
1 polymer ?
#
loop_
_entity_poly.entity_id
_entity_poly.type
_entity_poly.pdbx_seq_one_letter_code
_entity_poly.pdbx_strand_id
1 'polypeptide(L)'
;MTHYRNTIFLILSDDQKRWLMDDTLEETFYLASRPQPARVEGFLLNSPSVDIQSGKYFVDLTDEERSSACHCRNGFRKSFSEAMRSFGDEHS
;
A
#
# COMPACT_ATOMS: atom_id res chain seq x y z
N MET A 1 -1.67 17.58 4.14
CA MET A 1 -1.64 16.31 3.39
C MET A 1 -0.82 15.33 4.20
N THR A 2 -1.25 14.07 4.28
CA THR A 2 -0.63 13.05 5.14
C THR A 2 -0.16 11.88 4.27
N HIS A 3 0.90 11.21 4.72
CA HIS A 3 1.50 10.07 4.02
C HIS A 3 1.51 8.84 4.91
N TYR A 4 1.07 7.73 4.35
CA TYR A 4 1.36 6.41 4.86
C TYR A 4 2.69 5.94 4.33
N ARG A 5 3.61 5.60 5.23
CA ARG A 5 4.86 4.96 4.87
C ARG A 5 4.75 3.46 5.09
N ASN A 6 4.67 2.70 4.00
CA ASN A 6 4.76 1.26 4.07
C ASN A 6 6.22 0.79 3.98
N THR A 7 6.46 -0.43 4.42
CA THR A 7 7.76 -1.08 4.32
C THR A 7 7.54 -2.56 4.06
N ILE A 8 8.34 -3.13 3.17
CA ILE A 8 8.36 -4.56 2.92
C ILE A 8 9.61 -5.13 3.58
N PHE A 9 9.45 -6.19 4.34
CA PHE A 9 10.53 -7.07 4.76
C PHE A 9 10.17 -8.49 4.32
N LEU A 10 10.92 -9.02 3.36
CA LEU A 10 10.66 -10.30 2.73
C LEU A 10 11.79 -11.28 3.03
N ILE A 11 11.43 -12.43 3.59
CA ILE A 11 12.34 -13.54 3.87
C ILE A 11 11.96 -14.68 2.91
N LEU A 12 12.88 -15.06 2.03
CA LEU A 12 12.69 -16.18 1.09
C LEU A 12 13.41 -17.45 1.59
N SER A 13 14.57 -17.27 2.21
CA SER A 13 15.36 -18.30 2.89
C SER A 13 16.21 -17.65 3.99
N ASP A 14 17.01 -18.46 4.70
CA ASP A 14 17.90 -17.95 5.75
C ASP A 14 18.91 -16.92 5.22
N ASP A 15 19.41 -17.11 3.99
CA ASP A 15 20.39 -16.21 3.37
C ASP A 15 19.75 -15.17 2.43
N GLN A 16 18.49 -15.38 2.02
CA GLN A 16 17.78 -14.45 1.15
C GLN A 16 16.75 -13.62 1.89
N LYS A 17 17.18 -12.44 2.31
CA LYS A 17 16.35 -11.40 2.93
C LYS A 17 16.37 -10.15 2.08
N ARG A 18 15.22 -9.53 1.88
CA ARG A 18 15.07 -8.25 1.15
C ARG A 18 14.23 -7.29 1.96
N TRP A 19 14.53 -6.01 1.84
CA TRP A 19 13.69 -4.96 2.39
C TRP A 19 13.54 -3.82 1.39
N LEU A 20 12.37 -3.18 1.43
CA LEU A 20 12.10 -1.98 0.65
C LEU A 20 11.40 -0.98 1.54
N MET A 21 11.99 0.20 1.63
CA MET A 21 11.44 1.36 2.33
C MET A 21 11.81 2.59 1.50
N ASP A 22 10.97 2.90 0.52
CA ASP A 22 11.12 4.07 -0.32
C ASP A 22 9.75 4.67 -0.67
N ASP A 23 9.77 5.81 -1.35
CA ASP A 23 8.58 6.58 -1.69
C ASP A 23 7.63 5.83 -2.64
N THR A 24 8.08 4.74 -3.29
CA THR A 24 7.21 3.92 -4.15
C THR A 24 6.20 3.10 -3.34
N LEU A 25 6.41 2.98 -2.03
CA LEU A 25 5.51 2.34 -1.09
C LEU A 25 4.69 3.34 -0.28
N GLU A 26 4.84 4.64 -0.52
CA GLU A 26 4.05 5.66 0.15
C GLU A 26 2.63 5.76 -0.44
N GLU A 27 1.66 6.03 0.43
CA GLU A 27 0.28 6.30 0.05
C GLU A 27 -0.14 7.67 0.59
N THR A 28 -0.65 8.55 -0.27
CA THR A 28 -0.91 9.95 0.10
C THR A 28 -2.39 10.24 0.15
N PHE A 29 -2.84 10.89 1.22
CA PHE A 29 -4.26 11.11 1.47
C PHE A 29 -4.49 12.39 2.29
N TYR A 30 -5.74 12.83 2.36
CA TYR A 30 -6.17 13.84 3.31
C TYR A 30 -6.70 13.17 4.57
N LEU A 31 -6.23 13.62 5.74
CA LEU A 31 -6.77 13.20 7.02
C LEU A 31 -7.92 14.12 7.40
N ALA A 32 -9.14 13.58 7.45
CA ALA A 32 -10.34 14.32 7.83
C ALA A 32 -10.42 14.51 9.34
N SER A 33 -10.91 15.68 9.77
CA SER A 33 -11.13 15.99 11.19
C SER A 33 -12.32 15.23 11.80
N ARG A 34 -13.25 14.78 10.97
CA ARG A 34 -14.38 13.94 11.36
C ARG A 34 -14.29 12.63 10.58
N PRO A 35 -14.04 11.48 11.24
CA PRO A 35 -14.06 10.19 10.56
C PRO A 35 -15.49 9.84 10.14
N GLN A 36 -15.60 8.95 9.17
CA GLN A 36 -16.89 8.34 8.86
C GLN A 36 -17.42 7.59 10.11
N PRO A 37 -18.64 7.88 10.60
CA PRO A 37 -19.10 7.40 11.90
C PRO A 37 -19.41 5.90 11.95
N ALA A 38 -19.55 5.23 10.81
CA ALA A 38 -19.78 3.80 10.75
C ALA A 38 -18.48 3.02 11.01
N ARG A 39 -18.55 1.98 11.85
CA ARG A 39 -17.49 0.96 11.92
C ARG A 39 -17.57 0.12 10.65
N VAL A 40 -16.80 0.52 9.65
CA VAL A 40 -16.63 -0.23 8.40
C VAL A 40 -15.42 -1.13 8.56
N GLU A 41 -15.55 -2.38 8.11
CA GLU A 41 -14.46 -3.34 8.11
C GLU A 41 -13.32 -2.86 7.20
N GLY A 42 -12.09 -2.89 7.69
CA GLY A 42 -10.92 -2.35 6.99
C GLY A 42 -9.82 -1.90 7.93
N PHE A 43 -8.79 -1.25 7.38
CA PHE A 43 -7.72 -0.64 8.18
C PHE A 43 -8.29 0.48 9.05
N LEU A 44 -7.84 0.57 10.31
CA LEU A 44 -8.35 1.51 11.33
C LEU A 44 -8.39 2.97 10.89
N LEU A 45 -7.51 3.34 9.97
CA LEU A 45 -7.30 4.69 9.47
C LEU A 45 -8.02 4.94 8.14
N ASN A 46 -8.71 3.95 7.56
CA ASN A 46 -9.52 4.15 6.36
C ASN A 46 -10.68 5.12 6.62
N SER A 47 -11.27 5.10 7.83
CA SER A 47 -12.41 5.94 8.20
C SER A 47 -12.10 7.46 8.23
N PRO A 48 -10.91 7.92 8.68
CA PRO A 48 -10.51 9.32 8.53
C PRO A 48 -9.70 9.62 7.25
N SER A 49 -9.33 8.62 6.44
CA SER A 49 -8.53 8.84 5.22
C SER A 49 -9.42 9.16 4.02
N VAL A 50 -9.10 10.23 3.32
CA VAL A 50 -9.79 10.69 2.10
C VAL A 50 -8.83 10.65 0.93
N ASP A 51 -9.23 9.96 -0.13
CA ASP A 51 -8.47 9.87 -1.37
C ASP A 51 -8.40 11.23 -2.07
N ILE A 52 -7.21 11.57 -2.55
CA ILE A 52 -6.93 12.88 -3.14
C ILE A 52 -7.64 13.03 -4.49
N GLN A 53 -7.76 11.94 -5.26
CA GLN A 53 -8.30 12.00 -6.61
C GLN A 53 -9.83 12.08 -6.62
N SER A 54 -10.48 11.19 -5.87
CA SER A 54 -11.94 11.08 -5.81
C SER A 54 -12.58 12.00 -4.78
N GLY A 55 -11.82 12.45 -3.77
CA GLY A 55 -12.35 13.20 -2.63
C GLY A 55 -13.24 12.38 -1.69
N LYS A 56 -13.29 11.04 -1.88
CA LYS A 56 -14.08 10.12 -1.05
C LYS A 56 -13.25 9.55 0.08
N TYR A 57 -13.90 9.13 1.16
CA TYR A 57 -13.23 8.33 2.18
C TYR A 57 -12.79 6.99 1.59
N PHE A 58 -11.68 6.45 2.07
CA PHE A 58 -11.14 5.16 1.59
C PHE A 58 -12.15 4.01 1.74
N VAL A 59 -12.99 4.09 2.79
CA VAL A 59 -14.08 3.14 3.05
C VAL A 59 -15.20 3.20 2.01
N ASP A 60 -15.39 4.33 1.34
CA ASP A 60 -16.44 4.57 0.34
C ASP A 60 -16.00 4.30 -1.10
N LEU A 61 -14.71 4.03 -1.32
CA LEU A 61 -14.17 3.72 -2.64
C LEU A 61 -14.70 2.37 -3.13
N THR A 62 -15.18 2.32 -4.38
CA THR A 62 -15.44 1.05 -5.08
C THR A 62 -14.14 0.28 -5.33
N ASP A 63 -14.23 -0.98 -5.74
CA ASP A 63 -13.04 -1.77 -6.06
C ASP A 63 -12.23 -1.17 -7.23
N GLU A 64 -12.91 -0.64 -8.24
CA GLU A 64 -12.25 0.11 -9.33
C GLU A 64 -11.54 1.36 -8.80
N GLU A 65 -12.18 2.13 -7.92
CA GLU A 65 -11.61 3.36 -7.34
C GLU A 65 -10.42 3.05 -6.43
N ARG A 66 -10.49 1.98 -5.63
CA ARG A 66 -9.36 1.51 -4.80
C ARG A 66 -8.19 1.07 -5.65
N SER A 67 -8.47 0.40 -6.77
CA SER A 67 -7.44 -0.03 -7.72
C SER A 67 -6.69 1.16 -8.33
N SER A 68 -7.36 2.30 -8.55
CA SER A 68 -6.71 3.54 -9.01
C SER A 68 -6.05 4.34 -7.89
N ALA A 69 -6.63 4.35 -6.69
CA ALA A 69 -6.14 5.13 -5.54
C ALA A 69 -4.94 4.49 -4.82
N CYS A 70 -4.67 3.19 -5.03
CA CYS A 70 -3.54 2.50 -4.42
C CYS A 70 -2.22 2.82 -5.15
N HIS A 71 -1.62 3.97 -4.81
CA HIS A 71 -0.37 4.45 -5.37
C HIS A 71 0.82 3.52 -5.04
N CYS A 72 0.81 2.91 -3.86
CA CYS A 72 1.83 1.98 -3.42
C CYS A 72 1.84 0.63 -4.19
N ARG A 73 0.76 0.31 -4.93
CA ARG A 73 0.62 -0.98 -5.66
C ARG A 73 1.81 -1.27 -6.59
N ASN A 74 2.30 -0.25 -7.29
CA ASN A 74 3.40 -0.43 -8.24
C ASN A 74 4.72 -0.73 -7.52
N GLY A 75 4.97 -0.08 -6.37
CA GLY A 75 6.13 -0.37 -5.52
C GLY A 75 6.11 -1.80 -5.00
N PHE A 76 4.96 -2.25 -4.46
CA PHE A 76 4.77 -3.64 -4.05
C PHE A 76 5.04 -4.60 -5.22
N ARG A 77 4.37 -4.40 -6.36
CA ARG A 77 4.52 -5.29 -7.53
C ARG A 77 5.97 -5.40 -7.98
N LYS A 78 6.66 -4.26 -8.11
CA LYS A 78 8.07 -4.22 -8.53
C LYS A 78 8.95 -4.98 -7.52
N SER A 79 8.79 -4.71 -6.22
CA SER A 79 9.56 -5.38 -5.16
C SER A 79 9.40 -6.91 -5.21
N PHE A 80 8.17 -7.39 -5.36
CA PHE A 80 7.90 -8.83 -5.44
C PHE A 80 8.43 -9.43 -6.75
N SER A 81 8.25 -8.77 -7.90
CA SER A 81 8.78 -9.26 -9.18
C SER A 81 10.31 -9.39 -9.17
N GLU A 82 11.01 -8.42 -8.58
CA GLU A 82 12.47 -8.46 -8.46
C GLU A 82 12.94 -9.58 -7.52
N ALA A 83 12.25 -9.76 -6.39
CA ALA A 83 12.51 -10.84 -5.46
C ALA A 83 12.35 -12.22 -6.13
N MET A 84 11.25 -12.44 -6.85
CA MET A 84 10.99 -13.70 -7.53
C MET A 84 11.97 -13.99 -8.66
N ARG A 85 12.37 -12.98 -9.44
CA ARG A 85 13.38 -13.17 -10.49
C ARG A 85 14.72 -13.62 -9.91
N SER A 86 15.19 -12.92 -8.86
CA SER A 86 16.44 -13.27 -8.21
C SER A 86 16.43 -14.67 -7.57
N PHE A 87 15.27 -15.11 -7.08
CA PHE A 87 15.11 -16.45 -6.53
C PHE A 87 15.18 -17.53 -7.62
N GLY A 88 14.58 -17.28 -8.78
CA GLY A 88 14.60 -18.21 -9.92
C GLY A 88 15.99 -18.35 -10.58
N ASP A 89 16.77 -17.27 -10.62
CA ASP A 89 18.10 -17.26 -11.22
C ASP A 89 19.14 -18.05 -10.38
N GLU A 90 18.97 -18.16 -9.05
CA GLU A 90 19.85 -18.96 -8.18
C GLU A 90 19.50 -20.46 -8.14
N HIS A 91 18.34 -20.84 -8.67
CA HIS A 91 17.83 -22.22 -8.69
C HIS A 91 17.66 -22.80 -10.10
N SER A 92 18.13 -22.11 -11.15
CA SER A 92 18.22 -22.59 -12.54
C SER A 92 19.63 -23.04 -12.88
#